data_AF-A0A359DC86-F1
#
_entry.id   AF-A0A359DC86-F1
#
_cell.length_a   1.000
_cell.length_b   1.000
_cell.length_c   1.000
_cell.angle_alpha   90.00
_cell.angle_beta   90.00
_cell.angle_gamma   90.00
#
_symmetry.space_group_name_H-M   'P 1'
#
loop_
_entity.id
_entity.type
_entity.pdbx_description
1 polymer ?
#
loop_
_entity_poly.entity_id
_entity_poly.type
_entity_poly.pdbx_seq_one_letter_code
_entity_poly.pdbx_strand_id
1 'polypeptide(L)'
;MHRLSPRRVSLTAPRALRVTLAALIYLTAGLSSAQTPQPSGVLDSASGAATLSSWHRLIEHGSSLDEHAKLEAVNRFINRAVTYGEDRDVWGAEEFWATPAQTLGRGMGDCEDFAIAKYFSLVRMGVASAKLRLTFVKSLSRNRAHMVLAYYPSDSAQPLLLDNLDPRIQPASQRNDLLPVYAFNNHGIFLAKAPLQKSTQPPQLLSRWSDVSARALVDGSQAPAEQTLATLSTPG
;
A
#
# COMPACT_ATOMS: atom_id res chain seq x y z
N MET A 1 64.66 17.68 -78.89
CA MET A 1 64.82 16.88 -77.65
C MET A 1 63.63 17.14 -76.73
N HIS A 2 62.99 16.06 -76.31
CA HIS A 2 61.72 16.00 -75.57
C HIS A 2 61.67 16.80 -74.27
N ARG A 3 60.51 17.42 -73.98
CA ARG A 3 59.70 17.03 -72.81
C ARG A 3 58.27 17.55 -72.92
N LEU A 4 57.34 16.60 -72.76
CA LEU A 4 55.90 16.77 -72.79
C LEU A 4 55.40 17.45 -71.52
N SER A 5 54.46 18.37 -71.70
CA SER A 5 53.65 18.99 -70.65
C SER A 5 52.66 17.98 -70.04
N PRO A 6 52.38 18.05 -68.73
CA PRO A 6 51.10 17.60 -68.20
C PRO A 6 50.20 18.79 -67.84
N ARG A 7 48.99 18.74 -68.41
CA ARG A 7 47.81 19.55 -68.09
C ARG A 7 47.56 19.59 -66.57
N ARG A 8 47.31 20.80 -66.03
CA ARG A 8 46.63 20.95 -64.74
C ARG A 8 45.13 21.13 -64.99
N VAL A 9 44.37 20.27 -64.33
CA VAL A 9 42.92 20.11 -64.40
C VAL A 9 42.24 21.27 -63.68
N SER A 10 41.21 21.84 -64.31
CA SER A 10 40.30 22.84 -63.76
C SER A 10 39.45 22.26 -62.63
N LEU A 11 39.54 22.83 -61.43
CA LEU A 11 38.66 22.53 -60.29
C LEU A 11 37.32 23.25 -60.49
N THR A 12 36.31 22.50 -60.95
CA THR A 12 34.90 22.88 -60.78
C THR A 12 34.47 22.46 -59.38
N ALA A 13 34.02 23.43 -58.57
CA ALA A 13 33.49 23.16 -57.24
C ALA A 13 32.13 22.43 -57.34
N PRO A 14 31.96 21.25 -56.72
CA PRO A 14 30.63 20.69 -56.53
C PRO A 14 29.92 21.38 -55.35
N ARG A 15 28.64 21.66 -55.56
CA ARG A 15 27.68 22.23 -54.60
C ARG A 15 27.80 21.56 -53.23
N ALA A 16 28.25 22.29 -52.22
CA ALA A 16 28.13 21.87 -50.83
C ALA A 16 26.63 21.82 -50.46
N LEU A 17 26.18 20.60 -50.19
CA LEU A 17 24.90 20.23 -49.64
C LEU A 17 24.62 21.06 -48.38
N ARG A 18 23.58 21.91 -48.40
CA ARG A 18 23.04 22.55 -47.21
C ARG A 18 22.45 21.45 -46.32
N VAL A 19 23.22 20.97 -45.34
CA VAL A 19 22.68 20.18 -44.23
C VAL A 19 21.96 21.19 -43.33
N THR A 20 20.63 21.22 -43.42
CA THR A 20 19.81 21.90 -42.43
C THR A 20 20.00 21.19 -41.09
N LEU A 21 20.52 21.93 -40.12
CA LEU A 21 20.57 21.58 -38.71
C LEU A 21 19.13 21.39 -38.21
N ALA A 22 18.63 20.15 -38.22
CA ALA A 22 17.38 19.82 -37.56
C ALA A 22 17.62 19.88 -36.05
N ALA A 23 16.81 20.70 -35.40
CA ALA A 23 16.93 21.12 -34.02
C ALA A 23 17.03 19.96 -33.02
N LEU A 24 17.87 20.16 -32.02
CA LEU A 24 17.82 19.52 -30.70
C LEU A 24 16.37 19.55 -30.19
N ILE A 25 15.68 18.42 -30.24
CA ILE A 25 14.41 18.25 -29.52
C ILE A 25 14.80 17.94 -28.08
N TYR A 26 14.56 18.92 -27.21
CA TYR A 26 14.70 18.78 -25.79
C TYR A 26 13.76 17.70 -25.26
N LEU A 27 14.38 16.82 -24.48
CA LEU A 27 13.82 15.95 -23.47
C LEU A 27 12.72 16.64 -22.65
N THR A 28 11.46 16.26 -22.90
CA THR A 28 10.50 16.04 -21.83
C THR A 28 9.80 14.72 -22.13
N ALA A 29 10.48 13.62 -21.81
CA ALA A 29 9.73 12.42 -21.46
C ALA A 29 8.94 12.80 -20.21
N GLY A 30 7.70 13.25 -20.40
CA GLY A 30 6.73 13.24 -19.33
C GLY A 30 6.68 11.81 -18.85
N LEU A 31 7.30 11.52 -17.70
CA LEU A 31 6.83 10.44 -16.87
C LEU A 31 5.40 10.85 -16.51
N SER A 32 4.45 10.48 -17.35
CA SER A 32 3.08 10.31 -16.92
C SER A 32 3.18 9.28 -15.81
N SER A 33 3.18 9.76 -14.58
CA SER A 33 2.68 8.97 -13.46
C SER A 33 1.36 8.43 -13.99
N ALA A 34 1.25 7.11 -14.10
CA ALA A 34 -0.05 6.51 -14.28
C ALA A 34 -0.83 6.89 -13.02
N GLN A 35 -1.51 8.03 -13.04
CA GLN A 35 -2.42 8.44 -11.99
C GLN A 35 -3.49 7.37 -12.01
N THR A 36 -3.43 6.45 -11.05
CA THR A 36 -4.52 5.52 -10.78
C THR A 36 -5.76 6.39 -10.61
N PRO A 37 -6.80 6.24 -11.45
CA PRO A 37 -7.99 7.06 -11.35
C PRO A 37 -8.50 6.95 -9.92
N GLN A 38 -8.41 8.04 -9.17
CA GLN A 38 -8.97 8.10 -7.83
C GLN A 38 -10.48 8.17 -8.01
N PRO A 39 -11.28 7.28 -7.42
CA PRO A 39 -12.72 7.42 -7.47
C PRO A 39 -13.11 8.72 -6.75
N SER A 40 -13.39 9.78 -7.51
CA SER A 40 -13.54 11.15 -7.03
C SER A 40 -14.88 11.45 -6.31
N GLY A 41 -15.56 10.44 -5.76
CA GLY A 41 -16.91 10.58 -5.18
C GLY A 41 -17.11 9.92 -3.82
N VAL A 42 -16.03 9.64 -3.08
CA VAL A 42 -16.05 8.73 -1.92
C VAL A 42 -16.46 9.40 -0.59
N LEU A 43 -16.48 10.74 -0.53
CA LEU A 43 -16.70 11.49 0.72
C LEU A 43 -18.13 12.04 0.94
N ASP A 44 -19.06 11.84 -0.01
CA ASP A 44 -20.27 12.69 -0.06
C ASP A 44 -21.48 12.20 0.74
N SER A 45 -21.36 11.10 1.51
CA SER A 45 -22.47 10.67 2.38
C SER A 45 -22.30 11.20 3.81
N ALA A 46 -23.38 11.77 4.38
CA ALA A 46 -23.41 12.19 5.78
C ALA A 46 -23.06 11.05 6.75
N SER A 47 -23.39 9.80 6.37
CA SER A 47 -23.03 8.59 7.12
C SER A 47 -21.51 8.35 7.13
N GLY A 48 -20.85 8.51 5.98
CA GLY A 48 -19.39 8.38 5.85
C GLY A 48 -18.64 9.40 6.72
N ALA A 49 -19.04 10.67 6.66
CA ALA A 49 -18.46 11.73 7.51
C ALA A 49 -18.63 11.45 9.02
N ALA A 50 -19.81 10.96 9.43
CA ALA A 50 -20.06 10.56 10.82
C ALA A 50 -19.21 9.36 11.25
N THR A 51 -18.98 8.41 10.32
CA THR A 51 -18.13 7.23 10.55
C THR A 51 -16.67 7.62 10.72
N LEU A 52 -16.14 8.48 9.85
CA LEU A 52 -14.79 9.02 9.95
C LEU A 52 -14.58 9.80 11.25
N SER A 53 -15.56 10.62 11.65
CA SER A 53 -15.51 11.34 12.93
C SER A 53 -15.50 10.39 14.14
N SER A 54 -16.24 9.28 14.05
CA SER A 54 -16.25 8.25 15.09
C SER A 54 -14.95 7.46 15.13
N TRP A 55 -14.33 7.22 13.99
CA TRP A 55 -13.03 6.60 13.86
C TRP A 55 -11.91 7.46 14.47
N HIS A 56 -11.90 8.77 14.20
CA HIS A 56 -10.95 9.69 14.84
C HIS A 56 -11.08 9.67 16.37
N ARG A 57 -12.31 9.70 16.89
CA ARG A 57 -12.56 9.58 18.34
C ARG A 57 -12.09 8.24 18.90
N LEU A 58 -12.24 7.14 18.16
CA LEU A 58 -11.73 5.84 18.58
C LEU A 58 -10.20 5.88 18.74
N ILE A 59 -9.49 6.46 17.77
CA ILE A 59 -8.03 6.56 17.80
C ILE A 59 -7.57 7.44 18.97
N GLU A 60 -8.19 8.62 19.13
CA GLU A 60 -7.84 9.57 20.17
C GLU A 60 -8.01 8.97 21.59
N HIS A 61 -9.20 8.47 21.91
CA HIS A 61 -9.46 7.90 23.23
C HIS A 61 -8.78 6.54 23.43
N GLY A 62 -8.62 5.77 22.36
CA GLY A 62 -8.06 4.43 22.41
C GLY A 62 -6.54 4.36 22.53
N SER A 63 -5.83 5.48 22.31
CA SER A 63 -4.36 5.51 22.37
C SER A 63 -3.79 5.12 23.74
N SER A 64 -4.55 5.35 24.82
CA SER A 64 -4.18 5.01 26.20
C SER A 64 -4.46 3.55 26.60
N LEU A 65 -5.20 2.80 25.78
CA LEU A 65 -5.56 1.41 26.07
C LEU A 65 -4.33 0.49 26.01
N ASP A 66 -4.39 -0.64 26.72
CA ASP A 66 -3.45 -1.73 26.48
C ASP A 66 -3.60 -2.29 25.06
N GLU A 67 -2.56 -2.95 24.55
CA GLU A 67 -2.54 -3.44 23.17
C GLU A 67 -3.72 -4.38 22.87
N HIS A 68 -4.10 -5.27 23.79
CA HIS A 68 -5.21 -6.19 23.54
C HIS A 68 -6.55 -5.45 23.42
N ALA A 69 -6.82 -4.51 24.31
CA ALA A 69 -8.02 -3.65 24.23
C ALA A 69 -8.03 -2.81 22.95
N LYS A 70 -6.87 -2.36 22.45
CA LYS A 70 -6.77 -1.69 21.13
C LYS A 70 -7.19 -2.63 19.99
N LEU A 71 -6.70 -3.88 19.99
CA LEU A 71 -7.06 -4.88 18.97
C LEU A 71 -8.58 -5.09 18.94
N GLU A 72 -9.20 -5.30 20.10
CA GLU A 72 -10.65 -5.53 20.19
C GLU A 72 -11.45 -4.31 19.73
N ALA A 73 -11.07 -3.11 20.17
CA ALA A 73 -11.78 -1.88 19.84
C ALA A 73 -11.73 -1.60 18.34
N VAL A 74 -10.55 -1.74 17.72
CA VAL A 74 -10.37 -1.57 16.28
C VAL A 74 -11.08 -2.65 15.50
N ASN A 75 -10.91 -3.94 15.85
CA ASN A 75 -11.53 -5.04 15.12
C ASN A 75 -13.06 -4.91 15.12
N ARG A 76 -13.65 -4.61 16.29
CA ARG A 76 -15.09 -4.41 16.45
C ARG A 76 -15.59 -3.18 15.69
N PHE A 77 -14.85 -2.07 15.73
CA PHE A 77 -15.26 -0.85 15.04
C PHE A 77 -15.28 -1.05 13.53
N ILE A 78 -14.17 -1.52 12.94
CA ILE A 78 -14.06 -1.70 11.48
C ILE A 78 -15.09 -2.73 10.99
N ASN A 79 -15.24 -3.88 11.68
CA ASN A 79 -16.21 -4.90 11.27
C ASN A 79 -17.67 -4.43 11.34
N ARG A 80 -17.98 -3.37 12.11
CA ARG A 80 -19.32 -2.77 12.18
C ARG A 80 -19.50 -1.61 11.19
N ALA A 81 -18.43 -0.87 10.90
CA ALA A 81 -18.46 0.31 10.06
C ALA A 81 -18.44 -0.02 8.57
N VAL A 82 -17.94 -1.20 8.20
CA VAL A 82 -17.70 -1.58 6.81
C VAL A 82 -18.55 -2.79 6.44
N THR A 83 -19.26 -2.71 5.32
CA THR A 83 -19.95 -3.82 4.68
C THR A 83 -19.06 -4.44 3.62
N TYR A 84 -19.00 -5.77 3.55
CA TYR A 84 -18.23 -6.44 2.50
C TYR A 84 -18.83 -6.13 1.11
N GLY A 85 -17.98 -5.73 0.16
CA GLY A 85 -18.32 -5.59 -1.25
C GLY A 85 -17.07 -5.75 -2.12
N GLU A 86 -17.20 -6.34 -3.31
CA GLU A 86 -16.06 -6.55 -4.21
C GLU A 86 -15.63 -5.23 -4.87
N ASP A 87 -14.34 -5.09 -5.16
CA ASP A 87 -13.76 -3.87 -5.72
C ASP A 87 -14.43 -3.39 -7.00
N ARG A 88 -14.87 -4.33 -7.83
CA ARG A 88 -15.59 -4.00 -9.06
C ARG A 88 -16.87 -3.22 -8.78
N ASP A 89 -17.58 -3.58 -7.72
CA ASP A 89 -18.84 -2.94 -7.33
C ASP A 89 -18.61 -1.68 -6.50
N VAL A 90 -17.60 -1.70 -5.62
CA VAL A 90 -17.33 -0.60 -4.69
C VAL A 90 -16.54 0.53 -5.36
N TRP A 91 -15.48 0.19 -6.09
CA TRP A 91 -14.47 1.11 -6.64
C TRP A 91 -14.46 1.19 -8.17
N GLY A 92 -15.14 0.27 -8.86
CA GLY A 92 -15.15 0.21 -10.32
C GLY A 92 -13.83 -0.29 -10.93
N ALA A 93 -13.00 -0.97 -10.14
CA ALA A 93 -11.70 -1.51 -10.53
C ALA A 93 -11.65 -3.03 -10.28
N GLU A 94 -10.80 -3.75 -11.00
CA GLU A 94 -10.61 -5.19 -10.75
C GLU A 94 -9.93 -5.45 -9.41
N GLU A 95 -9.01 -4.56 -9.01
CA GLU A 95 -8.48 -4.54 -7.66
C GLU A 95 -8.02 -3.15 -7.24
N PHE A 96 -8.43 -2.71 -6.05
CA PHE A 96 -8.16 -1.41 -5.49
C PHE A 96 -8.05 -1.48 -3.96
N TRP A 97 -6.82 -1.31 -3.45
CA TRP A 97 -6.60 -1.26 -2.01
C TRP A 97 -6.96 0.12 -1.47
N ALA A 98 -8.05 0.23 -0.73
CA ALA A 98 -8.53 1.49 -0.20
C ALA A 98 -7.76 1.91 1.07
N THR A 99 -7.60 3.22 1.25
CA THR A 99 -7.11 3.77 2.52
C THR A 99 -8.19 3.66 3.60
N PRO A 100 -7.84 3.73 4.90
CA PRO A 100 -8.85 3.77 5.96
C PRO A 100 -9.91 4.85 5.76
N ALA A 101 -9.51 6.06 5.34
CA ALA A 101 -10.45 7.14 5.05
C ALA A 101 -11.40 6.80 3.88
N GLN A 102 -10.91 6.16 2.82
CA GLN A 102 -11.73 5.70 1.71
C GLN A 102 -12.71 4.60 2.13
N THR A 103 -12.23 3.54 2.77
CA THR A 103 -13.06 2.41 3.24
C THR A 103 -14.16 2.89 4.19
N LEU A 104 -13.80 3.73 5.17
CA LEU A 104 -14.75 4.22 6.19
C LEU A 104 -15.68 5.31 5.65
N GLY A 105 -15.20 6.16 4.74
CA GLY A 105 -16.04 7.15 4.06
C GLY A 105 -17.09 6.49 3.17
N ARG A 106 -16.71 5.40 2.49
CA ARG A 106 -17.61 4.58 1.67
C ARG A 106 -18.51 3.68 2.51
N GLY A 107 -18.04 3.22 3.67
CA GLY A 107 -18.70 2.19 4.48
C GLY A 107 -18.70 0.81 3.82
N MET A 108 -17.88 0.60 2.79
CA MET A 108 -17.77 -0.64 2.03
C MET A 108 -16.31 -0.89 1.63
N GLY A 109 -15.97 -2.16 1.47
CA GLY A 109 -14.67 -2.64 1.01
C GLY A 109 -14.63 -4.17 1.07
N ASP A 110 -13.57 -4.78 0.57
CA ASP A 110 -13.42 -6.23 0.55
C ASP A 110 -12.49 -6.72 1.68
N CYS A 111 -11.79 -7.85 1.54
CA CYS A 111 -11.02 -8.40 2.67
C CYS A 111 -9.77 -7.58 3.04
N GLU A 112 -9.03 -7.07 2.06
CA GLU A 112 -7.83 -6.27 2.32
C GLU A 112 -8.18 -4.90 2.88
N ASP A 113 -9.27 -4.29 2.43
CA ASP A 113 -9.69 -2.97 2.89
C ASP A 113 -9.94 -2.99 4.41
N PHE A 114 -10.56 -4.06 4.91
CA PHE A 114 -10.74 -4.25 6.35
C PHE A 114 -9.40 -4.44 7.06
N ALA A 115 -8.48 -5.24 6.51
CA ALA A 115 -7.19 -5.51 7.14
C ALA A 115 -6.29 -4.27 7.17
N ILE A 116 -6.28 -3.48 6.08
CA ILE A 116 -5.57 -2.21 5.94
C ILE A 116 -6.14 -1.17 6.90
N ALA A 117 -7.47 -1.03 6.97
CA ALA A 117 -8.13 -0.13 7.92
C ALA A 117 -7.78 -0.46 9.37
N LYS A 118 -7.76 -1.75 9.73
CA LYS A 118 -7.33 -2.21 11.07
C LYS A 118 -5.86 -1.93 11.33
N TYR A 119 -4.98 -2.19 10.35
CA TYR A 119 -3.54 -1.98 10.46
C TYR A 119 -3.22 -0.52 10.79
N PHE A 120 -3.71 0.41 9.97
CA PHE A 120 -3.41 1.83 10.17
C PHE A 120 -4.05 2.40 11.44
N SER A 121 -5.25 1.93 11.80
CA SER A 121 -5.88 2.32 13.07
C SER A 121 -5.02 1.93 14.27
N LEU A 122 -4.50 0.70 14.29
CA LEU A 122 -3.67 0.21 15.40
C LEU A 122 -2.31 0.91 15.45
N VAL A 123 -1.68 1.16 14.30
CA VAL A 123 -0.45 1.96 14.23
C VAL A 123 -0.69 3.36 14.78
N ARG A 124 -1.80 4.02 14.41
CA ARG A 124 -2.16 5.35 14.95
C ARG A 124 -2.46 5.34 16.45
N MET A 125 -2.88 4.20 16.99
CA MET A 125 -3.07 4.00 18.43
C MET A 125 -1.77 3.56 19.14
N GLY A 126 -0.62 3.60 18.45
CA GLY A 126 0.70 3.33 19.04
C GLY A 126 1.10 1.86 19.10
N VAL A 127 0.38 0.94 18.44
CA VAL A 127 0.86 -0.43 18.29
C VAL A 127 2.01 -0.43 17.29
N ALA A 128 3.17 -0.94 17.71
CA ALA A 128 4.36 -0.98 16.86
C ALA A 128 4.07 -1.75 15.55
N SER A 129 4.33 -1.14 14.40
CA SER A 129 4.00 -1.74 13.10
C SER A 129 4.73 -3.06 12.84
N ALA A 130 5.88 -3.29 13.49
CA ALA A 130 6.60 -4.56 13.46
C ALA A 130 5.79 -5.75 14.00
N LYS A 131 4.84 -5.49 14.92
CA LYS A 131 3.92 -6.48 15.48
C LYS A 131 2.74 -6.78 14.56
N LEU A 132 2.53 -6.01 13.50
CA LEU A 132 1.34 -6.09 12.65
C LEU A 132 1.73 -6.54 11.25
N ARG A 133 1.06 -7.57 10.73
CA ARG A 133 1.32 -8.11 9.40
C ARG A 133 0.01 -8.41 8.66
N LEU A 134 -0.18 -7.80 7.50
CA LEU A 134 -1.24 -8.19 6.57
C LEU A 134 -0.92 -9.60 6.07
N THR A 135 -1.84 -10.53 6.26
CA THR A 135 -1.60 -11.96 6.03
C THR A 135 -2.57 -12.48 4.99
N PHE A 136 -2.02 -12.89 3.85
CA PHE A 136 -2.76 -13.59 2.81
C PHE A 136 -2.92 -15.06 3.18
N VAL A 137 -4.16 -15.52 3.11
CA VAL A 137 -4.56 -16.88 3.45
C VAL A 137 -5.47 -17.44 2.37
N LYS A 138 -5.56 -18.77 2.28
CA LYS A 138 -6.69 -19.43 1.63
C LYS A 138 -7.76 -19.68 2.68
N SER A 139 -8.94 -19.09 2.53
CA SER A 139 -10.13 -19.46 3.29
C SER A 139 -10.64 -20.81 2.77
N LEU A 140 -10.57 -21.84 3.60
CA LEU A 140 -11.03 -23.19 3.26
C LEU A 140 -12.55 -23.27 3.19
N SER A 141 -13.24 -22.57 4.09
CA SER A 141 -14.71 -22.55 4.13
C SER A 141 -15.32 -21.86 2.91
N ARG A 142 -14.65 -20.85 2.35
CA ARG A 142 -15.08 -20.14 1.15
C ARG A 142 -14.38 -20.61 -0.13
N ASN A 143 -13.37 -21.47 0.01
CA ASN A 143 -12.47 -21.93 -1.05
C ASN A 143 -11.92 -20.80 -1.97
N ARG A 144 -11.50 -19.68 -1.36
CA ARG A 144 -10.95 -18.52 -2.07
C ARG A 144 -9.81 -17.86 -1.30
N ALA A 145 -9.05 -17.00 -1.97
CA ALA A 145 -8.08 -16.13 -1.31
C ALA A 145 -8.79 -15.17 -0.33
N HIS A 146 -8.11 -14.83 0.75
CA HIS A 146 -8.60 -13.95 1.80
C HIS A 146 -7.43 -13.21 2.44
N MET A 147 -7.69 -12.04 3.03
CA MET A 147 -6.72 -11.30 3.81
C MET A 147 -7.21 -11.08 5.24
N VAL A 148 -6.30 -11.27 6.21
CA VAL A 148 -6.52 -10.95 7.62
C VAL A 148 -5.37 -10.10 8.15
N LEU A 149 -5.58 -9.42 9.28
CA LEU A 149 -4.49 -8.77 10.00
C LEU A 149 -3.99 -9.70 11.12
N ALA A 150 -2.70 -10.04 11.10
CA ALA A 150 -2.05 -10.79 12.15
C ALA A 150 -1.31 -9.85 13.11
N TYR A 151 -1.56 -10.01 14.41
CA TYR A 151 -0.85 -9.33 15.49
C TYR A 151 0.06 -10.31 16.23
N TYR A 152 1.34 -9.94 16.38
CA TYR A 152 2.38 -10.70 17.07
C TYR A 152 2.74 -10.00 18.38
N PRO A 153 2.36 -10.55 19.55
CA PRO A 153 2.78 -10.00 20.85
C PRO A 153 4.31 -9.90 20.99
N SER A 154 5.02 -10.86 20.38
CA SER A 154 6.47 -10.90 20.22
C SER A 154 6.83 -11.67 18.95
N ASP A 155 8.09 -11.60 18.50
CA ASP A 155 8.55 -12.27 17.28
C ASP A 155 8.40 -13.80 17.29
N SER A 156 8.46 -14.41 18.48
CA SER A 156 8.30 -15.85 18.68
C SER A 156 6.89 -16.27 19.10
N ALA A 157 6.02 -15.30 19.41
CA ALA A 157 4.66 -15.60 19.82
C ALA A 157 3.81 -16.05 18.64
N GLN A 158 2.84 -16.90 18.94
CA GLN A 158 1.77 -17.20 18.01
C GLN A 158 0.94 -15.93 17.74
N PRO A 159 0.60 -15.62 16.48
CA PRO A 159 -0.19 -14.44 16.19
C PRO A 159 -1.66 -14.61 16.56
N LEU A 160 -2.27 -13.49 16.94
CA LEU A 160 -3.71 -13.30 17.00
C LEU A 160 -4.20 -12.79 15.65
N LEU A 161 -5.32 -13.32 15.15
CA LEU A 161 -5.90 -12.96 13.86
C LEU A 161 -7.12 -12.05 14.05
N LEU A 162 -7.09 -10.91 13.37
CA LEU A 162 -8.19 -9.96 13.26
C LEU A 162 -8.78 -10.11 11.85
N ASP A 163 -10.03 -10.58 11.78
CA ASP A 163 -10.69 -10.99 10.55
C ASP A 163 -12.05 -10.28 10.43
N ASN A 164 -12.54 -10.09 9.20
CA ASN A 164 -13.89 -9.61 8.92
C ASN A 164 -14.91 -10.77 8.80
N LEU A 165 -14.47 -11.99 8.47
CA LEU A 165 -15.35 -13.17 8.41
C LEU A 165 -15.67 -13.75 9.79
N ASP A 166 -14.71 -13.69 10.72
CA ASP A 166 -14.91 -14.03 12.13
C ASP A 166 -14.54 -12.83 13.00
N PRO A 167 -15.50 -12.20 13.69
CA PRO A 167 -15.23 -11.02 14.52
C PRO A 167 -14.46 -11.35 15.80
N ARG A 168 -14.32 -12.63 16.17
CA ARG A 168 -13.54 -13.04 17.34
C ARG A 168 -12.06 -12.97 17.00
N ILE A 169 -11.29 -12.37 17.90
CA ILE A 169 -9.83 -12.38 17.81
C ILE A 169 -9.35 -13.72 18.36
N GLN A 170 -8.71 -14.52 17.50
CA GLN A 170 -8.29 -15.88 17.85
C GLN A 170 -6.82 -16.11 17.51
N PRO A 171 -6.12 -16.96 18.28
CA PRO A 171 -4.81 -17.46 17.88
C PRO A 171 -4.88 -18.18 16.53
N ALA A 172 -3.84 -18.05 15.72
CA ALA A 172 -3.81 -18.67 14.39
C ALA A 172 -4.03 -20.20 14.40
N SER A 173 -3.63 -20.93 15.45
CA SER A 173 -3.90 -22.38 15.58
C SER A 173 -5.37 -22.74 15.76
N GLN A 174 -6.22 -21.78 16.16
CA GLN A 174 -7.65 -21.99 16.31
C GLN A 174 -8.41 -21.70 15.01
N ARG A 175 -7.77 -21.03 14.04
CA ARG A 175 -8.32 -20.69 12.72
C ARG A 175 -7.96 -21.74 11.68
N ASN A 176 -8.40 -22.97 11.93
CA ASN A 176 -8.20 -24.12 11.03
C ASN A 176 -8.88 -23.96 9.67
N ASP A 177 -9.74 -22.95 9.52
CA ASP A 177 -10.37 -22.55 8.27
C ASP A 177 -9.47 -21.67 7.39
N LEU A 178 -8.32 -21.20 7.89
CA LEU A 178 -7.38 -20.35 7.17
C LEU A 178 -6.04 -21.06 6.96
N LEU A 179 -5.61 -21.20 5.70
CA LEU A 179 -4.26 -21.66 5.38
C LEU A 179 -3.37 -20.47 5.02
N PRO A 180 -2.34 -20.16 5.83
CA PRO A 180 -1.45 -19.02 5.55
C PRO A 180 -0.60 -19.28 4.30
N VAL A 181 -0.50 -18.26 3.45
CA VAL A 181 0.35 -18.27 2.26
C VAL A 181 1.59 -17.41 2.52
N TYR A 182 1.38 -16.13 2.86
CA TYR A 182 2.43 -15.19 3.25
C TYR A 182 1.85 -14.03 4.06
N ALA A 183 2.74 -13.28 4.72
CA ALA A 183 2.40 -12.06 5.43
C ALA A 183 3.39 -10.95 5.08
N PHE A 184 2.99 -9.69 5.22
CA PHE A 184 3.86 -8.55 4.95
C PHE A 184 3.44 -7.31 5.76
N ASN A 185 4.35 -6.36 5.86
CA ASN A 185 4.13 -5.01 6.39
C ASN A 185 5.20 -4.06 5.83
N ASN A 186 5.36 -2.88 6.44
CA ASN A 186 6.42 -1.94 6.08
C ASN A 186 7.85 -2.42 6.41
N HIS A 187 8.02 -3.57 7.07
CA HIS A 187 9.33 -4.16 7.41
C HIS A 187 9.73 -5.33 6.50
N GLY A 188 8.84 -5.83 5.64
CA GLY A 188 9.17 -6.89 4.67
C GLY A 188 8.07 -7.92 4.46
N ILE A 189 8.44 -9.03 3.80
CA ILE A 189 7.57 -10.18 3.50
C ILE A 189 8.03 -11.41 4.33
N PHE A 190 7.08 -12.16 4.85
CA PHE A 190 7.23 -13.34 5.69
C PHE A 190 6.50 -14.54 5.05
N LEU A 191 7.17 -15.65 4.80
CA LEU A 191 6.57 -16.85 4.16
C LEU A 191 6.18 -17.91 5.19
N ALA A 192 5.05 -18.60 4.97
CA ALA A 192 4.49 -19.51 5.96
C ALA A 192 5.26 -20.84 6.12
N LYS A 193 5.93 -21.38 5.09
CA LYS A 193 6.72 -22.63 5.17
C LYS A 193 7.86 -22.72 4.12
N ALA A 194 9.08 -23.05 4.60
CA ALA A 194 10.26 -23.65 3.91
C ALA A 194 11.37 -22.73 3.32
N PRO A 195 12.64 -23.22 3.27
CA PRO A 195 13.87 -22.41 3.30
C PRO A 195 14.24 -21.82 1.93
N LEU A 196 14.81 -20.61 1.94
CA LEU A 196 15.61 -20.04 0.83
C LEU A 196 15.10 -20.33 -0.59
N GLN A 197 13.79 -20.27 -0.83
CA GLN A 197 13.31 -19.94 -2.16
C GLN A 197 13.21 -18.42 -2.23
N LYS A 198 13.96 -17.81 -3.16
CA LYS A 198 13.80 -16.40 -3.50
C LYS A 198 12.31 -16.16 -3.69
N SER A 199 11.74 -15.31 -2.84
CA SER A 199 10.38 -14.81 -2.94
C SER A 199 10.08 -14.45 -4.41
N THR A 200 9.28 -15.26 -5.09
CA THR A 200 8.72 -14.98 -6.42
C THR A 200 7.37 -14.28 -6.28
N GLN A 201 7.18 -13.50 -5.21
CA GLN A 201 5.95 -12.75 -5.02
C GLN A 201 5.87 -11.63 -6.05
N PRO A 202 4.69 -11.40 -6.67
CA PRO A 202 4.57 -10.47 -7.76
C PRO A 202 4.89 -9.05 -7.29
N PRO A 203 5.75 -8.29 -8.01
CA PRO A 203 6.04 -6.88 -7.73
C PRO A 203 4.79 -6.01 -7.51
N GLN A 204 3.65 -6.44 -8.06
CA GLN A 204 2.34 -5.82 -7.93
C GLN A 204 1.87 -5.68 -6.49
N LEU A 205 2.10 -6.67 -5.61
CA LEU A 205 1.66 -6.57 -4.22
C LEU A 205 2.42 -5.50 -3.46
N LEU A 206 3.74 -5.51 -3.59
CA LEU A 206 4.58 -4.47 -2.99
C LEU A 206 4.25 -3.10 -3.56
N SER A 207 3.91 -3.05 -4.86
CA SER A 207 3.42 -1.83 -5.50
C SER A 207 2.09 -1.35 -4.91
N ARG A 208 1.11 -2.23 -4.70
CA ARG A 208 -0.20 -1.88 -4.12
C ARG A 208 -0.06 -1.42 -2.67
N TRP A 209 0.73 -2.14 -1.87
CA TRP A 209 1.02 -1.74 -0.50
C TRP A 209 1.73 -0.38 -0.44
N SER A 210 2.71 -0.16 -1.32
CA SER A 210 3.41 1.13 -1.42
C SER A 210 2.46 2.25 -1.83
N ASP A 211 1.57 2.01 -2.78
CA ASP A 211 0.57 2.98 -3.24
C ASP A 211 -0.41 3.35 -2.13
N VAL A 212 -1.06 2.36 -1.50
CA VAL A 212 -2.04 2.64 -0.43
C VAL A 212 -1.38 3.29 0.78
N SER A 213 -0.14 2.93 1.11
CA SER A 213 0.60 3.57 2.21
C SER A 213 0.91 5.03 1.90
N ALA A 214 1.31 5.34 0.66
CA ALA A 214 1.53 6.72 0.23
C ALA A 214 0.22 7.54 0.27
N ARG A 215 -0.89 6.97 -0.22
CA ARG A 215 -2.20 7.63 -0.18
C ARG A 215 -2.72 7.80 1.24
N ALA A 216 -2.53 6.82 2.12
CA ALA A 216 -2.90 6.88 3.52
C ALA A 216 -2.12 7.97 4.28
N LEU A 217 -0.86 8.24 3.89
CA LEU A 217 -0.12 9.38 4.43
C LEU A 217 -0.72 10.72 3.97
N VAL A 218 -1.12 10.81 2.70
CA VAL A 218 -1.68 12.03 2.10
C VAL A 218 -3.05 12.38 2.69
N ASP A 219 -3.91 11.39 2.92
CA ASP A 219 -5.27 11.63 3.44
C ASP A 219 -5.36 11.65 4.99
N GLY A 220 -4.22 11.53 5.68
CA GLY A 220 -4.14 11.55 7.14
C GLY A 220 -4.54 10.24 7.82
N SER A 221 -4.78 9.18 7.04
CA SER A 221 -5.07 7.86 7.60
C SER A 221 -3.87 7.21 8.28
N GLN A 222 -2.67 7.58 7.85
CA GLN A 222 -1.40 7.23 8.47
C GLN A 222 -0.77 8.50 9.04
N ALA A 223 -0.23 8.43 10.26
CA ALA A 223 0.62 9.49 10.78
C ALA A 223 1.98 9.48 10.05
N PRO A 224 2.60 10.64 9.78
CA PRO A 224 4.00 10.68 9.39
C PRO A 224 4.82 9.87 10.41
N ALA A 225 5.79 9.09 9.93
CA ALA A 225 6.76 8.50 10.85
C ALA A 225 7.37 9.66 11.64
N GLU A 226 7.22 9.67 12.97
CA GLU A 226 7.91 10.66 13.80
C GLU A 226 9.37 10.66 13.34
N GLN A 227 9.83 11.82 12.85
CA GLN A 227 11.26 12.04 12.80
C GLN A 227 11.71 11.89 14.26
N THR A 228 12.39 10.80 14.56
CA THR A 228 13.22 10.65 15.76
C THR A 228 14.34 11.70 15.68
N LEU A 229 13.99 12.98 15.73
CA LEU A 229 14.89 14.11 15.86
C LEU A 229 14.87 14.51 17.33
N ALA A 230 15.82 13.91 18.03
CA ALA A 230 16.62 14.60 19.03
C ALA A 230 15.86 15.33 20.16
N THR A 231 15.50 14.58 21.20
CA THR A 231 15.93 14.98 22.54
C THR A 231 17.45 14.85 22.63
N LEU A 232 18.17 15.71 21.91
CA LEU A 232 19.56 16.02 22.25
C LEU A 232 19.46 17.12 23.31
N SER A 233 19.67 16.70 24.54
CA SER A 233 20.47 17.39 25.54
C SER A 233 20.63 18.89 25.32
N THR A 234 19.85 19.70 26.05
CA THR A 234 20.34 21.02 26.47
C THR A 234 20.81 20.89 27.91
N PRO A 235 22.11 20.92 28.21
CA PRO A 235 22.57 21.37 29.51
C PRO A 235 22.60 22.89 29.48
N GLY A 236 21.77 23.52 30.31
CA GLY A 236 21.80 24.94 30.63
C GLY A 236 21.47 25.09 32.10
#